data_AF-A0A2P2FFK6-F1
#
_entry.id   AF-A0A2P2FFK6-F1
#
_cell.length_a   1.000
_cell.length_b   1.000
_cell.length_c   1.000
_cell.angle_alpha   90.00
_cell.angle_beta   90.00
_cell.angle_gamma   90.00
#
_symmetry.space_group_name_H-M   'P 1'
#
loop_
_entity.id
_entity.type
_entity.pdbx_description
1 polymer ?
#
loop_
_entity_poly.entity_id
_entity_poly.type
_entity_poly.pdbx_seq_one_letter_code
_entity_poly.pdbx_strand_id
1 'polypeptide(L)'
;MSYSRADNSLERLVALRARLAGSADVYVDDLDWAASGFDREDAVHRELVRASIFVAVVSVTYRKTPWTAWEFDVALKRGIPKLAYLPDGRLVDERSDEWPFASADLTGSVPSVPPRVLRGSTRGRHRISGSS
;
A
#
# COMPACT_ATOMS: atom_id res chain seq x y z
N MET A 1 -2.63 -4.90 -3.35
CA MET A 1 -1.23 -5.03 -2.89
C MET A 1 -0.90 -3.82 -2.04
N SER A 2 -0.34 -4.02 -0.86
CA SER A 2 0.04 -2.97 0.11
C SER A 2 1.56 -2.87 0.17
N TYR A 3 2.10 -1.65 0.27
CA TYR A 3 3.54 -1.38 0.25
C TYR A 3 3.88 -0.04 0.93
N SER A 4 5.13 0.12 1.39
CA SER A 4 5.62 1.44 1.81
C SER A 4 6.07 2.25 0.60
N ARG A 5 5.49 3.45 0.44
CA ARG A 5 5.88 4.41 -0.61
C ARG A 5 7.32 4.92 -0.46
N ALA A 6 7.87 4.90 0.77
CA ALA A 6 9.23 5.35 1.01
C ALA A 6 10.28 4.39 0.43
N ASP A 7 9.93 3.11 0.31
CA ASP A 7 10.86 2.05 -0.11
C ASP A 7 10.59 1.52 -1.52
N ASN A 8 9.50 1.95 -2.17
CA ASN A 8 9.07 1.41 -3.45
C ASN A 8 8.83 2.52 -4.48
N SER A 9 9.61 2.52 -5.56
CA SER A 9 9.43 3.41 -6.71
C SER A 9 8.24 2.96 -7.58
N LEU A 10 7.75 3.87 -8.43
CA LEU A 10 6.65 3.57 -9.34
C LEU A 10 7.00 2.44 -10.33
N GLU A 11 8.23 2.44 -10.86
CA GLU A 11 8.73 1.42 -11.78
C GLU A 11 8.75 0.04 -11.12
N ARG A 12 9.17 -0.02 -9.86
CA ARG A 12 9.14 -1.25 -9.06
C ARG A 12 7.70 -1.75 -8.89
N LEU A 13 6.76 -0.86 -8.60
CA LEU A 13 5.35 -1.24 -8.42
C LEU A 13 4.73 -1.80 -9.72
N VAL A 14 5.05 -1.20 -10.87
CA VAL A 14 4.63 -1.72 -12.18
C VAL A 14 5.21 -3.11 -12.42
N ALA A 15 6.50 -3.32 -12.15
CA ALA A 15 7.14 -4.62 -12.30
C ALA A 15 6.55 -5.68 -11.36
N LEU A 16 6.27 -5.31 -10.10
CA LEU A 16 5.61 -6.19 -9.14
C LEU A 16 4.20 -6.56 -9.58
N ARG A 17 3.41 -5.58 -10.03
CA ARG A 17 2.07 -5.83 -10.58
C ARG A 17 2.15 -6.80 -11.74
N ALA A 18 3.04 -6.59 -12.70
CA ALA A 18 3.18 -7.48 -13.86
C ALA A 18 3.52 -8.94 -13.45
N ARG A 19 4.37 -9.12 -12.44
CA ARG A 19 4.71 -10.45 -11.90
C ARG A 19 3.52 -11.14 -11.24
N LEU A 20 2.75 -10.40 -10.46
CA LEU A 20 1.61 -10.93 -9.71
C LEU A 20 0.36 -11.09 -10.60
N ALA A 21 0.23 -10.27 -11.64
CA ALA A 21 -0.93 -10.24 -12.54
C ALA A 21 -1.11 -11.51 -13.36
N GLY A 22 -0.07 -12.35 -13.50
CA GLY A 22 -0.19 -13.66 -14.15
C GLY A 22 -1.16 -14.61 -13.44
N SER A 23 -1.57 -14.31 -12.20
CA SER A 23 -2.41 -15.19 -11.37
C SER A 23 -3.70 -14.54 -10.87
N ALA A 24 -3.82 -13.21 -10.90
CA ALA A 24 -4.97 -12.48 -10.35
C ALA A 24 -4.99 -11.02 -10.82
N ASP A 25 -6.15 -10.37 -10.71
CA ASP A 25 -6.23 -8.91 -10.83
C ASP A 25 -5.61 -8.24 -9.60
N VAL A 26 -4.57 -7.43 -9.82
CA VAL A 26 -3.79 -6.79 -8.74
C VAL A 26 -4.06 -5.30 -8.73
N TYR A 27 -4.70 -4.83 -7.65
CA TYR A 27 -4.83 -3.42 -7.33
C TYR A 27 -3.56 -2.87 -6.66
N VAL A 28 -3.08 -1.72 -7.15
CA VAL A 28 -1.95 -0.96 -6.61
C VAL A 28 -2.34 0.50 -6.48
N ASP A 29 -2.33 1.03 -5.26
CA ASP A 29 -2.96 2.30 -4.98
C ASP A 29 -2.33 3.51 -5.69
N ASP A 30 -1.00 3.62 -5.87
CA ASP A 30 -0.40 4.71 -6.69
C ASP A 30 -0.65 4.55 -8.21
N LEU A 31 -1.11 3.38 -8.69
CA LEU A 31 -1.35 3.13 -10.12
C LEU A 31 -2.84 3.24 -10.50
N ASP A 32 -3.73 2.74 -9.64
CA ASP A 32 -5.11 2.45 -10.01
C ASP A 32 -6.13 3.44 -9.41
N TRP A 33 -5.77 4.20 -8.37
CA TRP A 33 -6.73 5.05 -7.66
C TRP A 33 -7.41 6.09 -8.55
N ALA A 34 -6.67 6.73 -9.45
CA ALA A 34 -7.22 7.80 -10.30
C ALA A 34 -8.28 7.27 -11.29
N ALA A 35 -8.17 6.01 -11.71
CA ALA A 35 -9.15 5.37 -12.58
C ALA A 35 -10.44 4.99 -11.84
N SER A 36 -10.42 4.96 -10.50
CA SER A 36 -11.59 4.60 -9.70
C SER A 36 -12.65 5.71 -9.64
N GLY A 37 -12.27 6.96 -9.89
CA GLY A 37 -13.14 8.13 -9.72
C GLY A 37 -13.40 8.56 -8.27
N PHE A 38 -12.81 7.85 -7.29
CA PHE A 38 -12.86 8.17 -5.87
C PHE A 38 -11.58 8.89 -5.43
N ASP A 39 -11.61 9.48 -4.23
CA ASP A 39 -10.34 9.76 -3.57
C ASP A 39 -9.58 8.45 -3.29
N ARG A 40 -8.28 8.57 -3.08
CA ARG A 40 -7.43 7.39 -2.89
C ARG A 40 -7.83 6.56 -1.67
N GLU A 41 -8.32 7.20 -0.61
CA GLU A 41 -8.66 6.50 0.62
C GLU A 41 -9.89 5.63 0.42
N ASP A 42 -10.93 6.19 -0.18
CA ASP A 42 -12.14 5.46 -0.57
C ASP A 42 -11.83 4.34 -1.57
N ALA A 43 -10.95 4.61 -2.55
CA ALA A 43 -10.52 3.60 -3.51
C ALA A 43 -9.82 2.41 -2.84
N VAL A 44 -8.88 2.69 -1.93
CA VAL A 44 -8.15 1.65 -1.19
C VAL A 44 -9.10 0.89 -0.27
N HIS A 45 -9.98 1.58 0.46
CA HIS A 45 -10.92 0.91 1.35
C HIS A 45 -11.87 0.00 0.57
N ARG A 46 -12.42 0.48 -0.55
CA ARG A 46 -13.27 -0.32 -1.43
C ARG A 46 -12.56 -1.57 -1.93
N GLU A 47 -11.32 -1.43 -2.41
CA GLU A 47 -10.57 -2.55 -2.95
C GLU A 47 -10.09 -3.51 -1.85
N LEU A 48 -9.78 -3.02 -0.65
CA LEU A 48 -9.54 -3.85 0.53
C LEU A 48 -10.78 -4.64 0.94
N VAL A 49 -11.99 -4.10 0.80
CA VAL A 49 -13.25 -4.82 1.08
C VAL A 49 -13.50 -5.92 0.03
N ARG A 50 -13.09 -5.69 -1.23
CA ARG A 50 -13.30 -6.65 -2.32
C ARG A 50 -12.19 -7.70 -2.43
N ALA A 51 -11.02 -7.41 -1.88
CA ALA A 51 -9.86 -8.29 -1.98
C ALA A 51 -10.14 -9.68 -1.40
N SER A 52 -9.81 -10.70 -2.18
CA SER A 52 -9.78 -12.11 -1.79
C SER A 52 -8.43 -12.52 -1.20
N ILE A 53 -7.35 -11.82 -1.55
CA ILE A 53 -5.99 -12.02 -1.03
C ILE A 53 -5.37 -10.65 -0.77
N PHE A 54 -4.71 -10.51 0.37
CA PHE A 54 -3.89 -9.35 0.69
C PHE A 54 -2.40 -9.67 0.46
N VAL A 55 -1.71 -8.86 -0.32
CA VAL A 55 -0.26 -9.01 -0.55
C VAL A 55 0.48 -7.84 0.08
N ALA A 56 1.33 -8.12 1.06
CA ALA A 56 2.22 -7.17 1.72
C ALA A 56 3.61 -7.20 1.07
N VAL A 57 4.06 -6.07 0.51
CA VAL A 57 5.42 -5.95 -0.04
C VAL A 57 6.38 -5.63 1.11
N VAL A 58 7.22 -6.60 1.45
CA VAL A 58 8.13 -6.50 2.59
C VAL A 58 9.24 -5.48 2.30
N SER A 59 9.37 -4.51 3.18
CA SER A 59 10.40 -3.48 3.11
C SER A 59 10.72 -2.94 4.50
N VAL A 60 11.83 -2.19 4.62
CA VAL A 60 12.37 -1.68 5.90
C VAL A 60 11.35 -0.85 6.68
N THR A 61 10.47 -0.13 5.98
CA THR A 61 9.47 0.76 6.57
C THR A 61 8.04 0.25 6.41
N TYR A 62 7.81 -0.93 5.84
CA TYR A 62 6.47 -1.44 5.54
C TYR A 62 5.52 -1.38 6.73
N ARG A 63 5.91 -1.80 7.94
CA ARG A 63 5.04 -1.73 9.12
C ARG A 63 5.20 -0.47 9.98
N LYS A 64 6.08 0.43 9.56
CA LYS A 64 6.42 1.65 10.32
C LYS A 64 5.57 2.84 9.93
N THR A 65 4.80 2.74 8.83
CA THR A 65 3.89 3.81 8.42
C THR A 65 2.49 3.53 8.96
N PRO A 66 1.77 4.56 9.45
CA PRO A 66 0.39 4.38 9.91
C PRO A 66 -0.54 3.80 8.83
N TRP A 67 -0.33 4.15 7.56
CA TRP A 67 -1.16 3.71 6.44
C TRP A 67 -1.08 2.21 6.21
N THR A 68 0.14 1.71 5.99
CA THR A 68 0.38 0.28 5.75
C THR A 68 0.07 -0.58 6.97
N ALA A 69 0.26 -0.06 8.19
CA ALA A 69 -0.20 -0.73 9.41
C ALA A 69 -1.73 -0.87 9.42
N TRP A 70 -2.46 0.20 9.12
CA TRP A 70 -3.92 0.16 9.00
C TRP A 70 -4.41 -0.82 7.93
N GLU A 71 -3.83 -0.81 6.73
CA GLU A 71 -4.20 -1.74 5.65
C GLU A 71 -4.01 -3.21 6.08
N PHE A 72 -2.89 -3.50 6.75
CA PHE A 72 -2.58 -4.83 7.25
C PHE A 72 -3.57 -5.26 8.35
N ASP A 73 -3.89 -4.37 9.29
CA ASP A 73 -4.85 -4.66 10.36
C ASP A 73 -6.27 -4.88 9.83
N VAL A 74 -6.68 -4.15 8.80
CA VAL A 74 -7.95 -4.40 8.09
C VAL A 74 -7.96 -5.80 7.48
N ALA A 75 -6.87 -6.21 6.81
CA ALA A 75 -6.75 -7.55 6.25
C ALA A 75 -6.82 -8.65 7.31
N LEU A 76 -6.18 -8.43 8.47
CA LEU A 76 -6.27 -9.34 9.63
C LEU A 76 -7.71 -9.48 10.12
N LYS A 77 -8.40 -8.36 10.38
CA LYS A 77 -9.78 -8.37 10.88
C LYS A 77 -10.76 -9.02 9.91
N ARG A 78 -10.55 -8.85 8.61
CA ARG A 78 -11.37 -9.51 7.57
C ARG A 78 -11.10 -11.01 7.46
N GLY A 79 -10.01 -11.51 8.04
CA GLY A 79 -9.62 -12.92 7.94
C GLY A 79 -9.31 -13.36 6.51
N ILE A 80 -8.95 -12.44 5.61
CA ILE A 80 -8.56 -12.81 4.24
C ILE A 80 -7.14 -13.39 4.22
N PRO A 81 -6.85 -14.34 3.31
CA PRO A 81 -5.49 -14.83 3.10
C PRO A 81 -4.49 -13.70 2.89
N LYS A 82 -3.34 -13.79 3.55
CA LYS A 82 -2.27 -12.80 3.46
C LYS A 82 -1.01 -13.47 2.93
N LEU A 83 -0.37 -12.82 1.96
CA LEU A 83 0.93 -13.20 1.42
C LEU A 83 1.93 -12.07 1.67
N ALA A 84 3.17 -12.45 1.96
CA ALA A 84 4.30 -11.53 2.03
C ALA A 84 5.14 -11.71 0.77
N TYR A 85 5.33 -10.63 0.02
CA TYR A 85 6.28 -10.58 -1.10
C TYR A 85 7.64 -10.18 -0.55
N LEU A 86 8.56 -11.15 -0.50
CA LEU A 86 9.90 -11.00 0.07
C LEU A 86 10.86 -10.24 -0.87
N PRO A 87 11.95 -9.66 -0.35
CA PRO A 87 12.93 -8.95 -1.17
C PRO A 87 13.59 -9.80 -2.25
N ASP A 88 13.70 -11.11 -2.04
CA ASP A 88 14.25 -12.09 -2.99
C ASP A 88 13.27 -12.45 -4.12
N GLY A 89 12.03 -11.94 -4.07
CA GLY A 89 11.00 -12.14 -5.08
C GLY A 89 10.04 -13.30 -4.80
N ARG A 90 10.17 -14.00 -3.67
CA ARG A 90 9.24 -15.07 -3.29
C ARG A 90 7.97 -14.53 -2.64
N LEU A 91 6.88 -15.29 -2.76
CA LEU A 91 5.66 -15.12 -1.98
C LEU A 91 5.60 -16.20 -0.91
N VAL A 92 5.36 -15.80 0.33
CA VAL A 92 5.14 -16.72 1.45
C VAL A 92 3.81 -16.41 2.12
N ASP A 93 3.11 -17.45 2.58
CA ASP A 93 1.85 -17.30 3.32
C ASP A 93 2.08 -17.20 4.83
N GLU A 94 1.03 -16.82 5.56
CA GLU A 94 1.08 -16.58 7.02
C GLU A 94 1.45 -17.79 7.89
N ARG A 95 1.49 -19.00 7.32
CA ARG A 95 1.91 -20.23 8.00
C ARG A 95 3.36 -20.61 7.73
N SER A 96 4.04 -19.87 6.86
CA SER A 96 5.46 -20.10 6.55
C SER A 96 6.35 -19.70 7.72
N ASP A 97 7.41 -20.49 7.98
CA ASP A 97 8.47 -20.12 8.93
C ASP A 97 9.23 -18.85 8.49
N GLU A 98 9.11 -18.47 7.22
CA GLU A 98 9.71 -17.27 6.64
C GLU A 98 8.78 -16.06 6.70
N TRP A 99 7.62 -16.20 7.36
CA TRP A 99 6.65 -15.12 7.52
C TRP A 99 7.28 -13.95 8.31
N PRO A 100 7.35 -12.75 7.72
CA PRO A 100 8.19 -11.67 8.26
C PRO A 100 7.46 -10.80 9.30
N PHE A 101 6.20 -11.09 9.63
CA PHE A 101 5.40 -10.29 10.56
C PHE A 101 5.12 -11.11 11.81
N ALA A 102 5.68 -10.69 12.95
CA ALA A 102 5.57 -11.45 14.19
C ALA A 102 4.13 -11.46 14.71
N SER A 103 3.72 -12.54 15.39
CA SER A 103 2.38 -12.66 15.99
C SER A 103 2.07 -11.55 17.00
N ALA A 104 3.09 -11.04 17.69
CA ALA A 104 2.95 -9.92 18.62
C ALA A 104 2.52 -8.62 17.90
N ASP A 105 2.97 -8.44 16.67
CA ASP A 105 2.61 -7.29 15.85
C ASP A 105 1.15 -7.37 15.35
N LEU A 106 0.41 -8.45 15.62
CA LEU A 106 -1.00 -8.62 15.26
C LEU A 106 -1.97 -8.13 16.36
N THR A 107 -1.44 -7.71 17.52
CA THR A 107 -2.25 -7.36 18.71
C THR A 107 -2.35 -5.86 19.01
N GLY A 108 -1.79 -5.02 18.13
CA GLY A 108 -1.79 -3.56 18.28
C GLY A 108 -3.17 -2.93 18.05
N SER A 109 -3.62 -2.12 19.00
CA SER A 109 -4.86 -1.35 18.90
C SER A 109 -4.84 -0.38 17.72
N VAL A 110 -5.98 -0.26 17.04
CA VAL A 110 -6.11 0.37 15.72
C VAL A 110 -6.13 1.90 15.83
N PRO A 111 -5.24 2.62 15.13
CA PRO A 111 -5.51 4.02 14.85
C PRO A 111 -6.65 4.13 13.83
N SER A 112 -7.56 5.10 14.03
CA SER A 112 -8.43 5.58 12.96
C SER A 112 -7.63 5.81 11.68
N VAL A 113 -8.27 5.68 10.51
CA VAL A 113 -7.60 5.89 9.21
C VAL A 113 -6.71 7.13 9.31
N PRO A 114 -5.38 6.99 9.17
CA PRO A 114 -4.48 8.06 9.53
C PRO A 114 -4.71 9.24 8.58
N PRO A 115 -5.00 10.46 9.08
CA PRO A 115 -5.19 11.61 8.23
C PRO A 115 -3.88 11.86 7.46
N ARG A 116 -3.99 11.98 6.14
CA ARG A 116 -2.80 12.13 5.31
C ARG A 116 -2.19 13.52 5.52
N VAL A 117 -0.90 13.56 5.85
CA VAL A 117 -0.09 14.78 5.73
C VAL A 117 0.01 15.13 4.24
N LEU A 118 -0.87 16.03 3.79
CA LEU A 118 -0.72 16.77 2.55
C LEU A 118 0.52 17.67 2.71
N ARG A 119 1.72 17.17 2.39
CA ARG A 119 2.86 18.08 2.20
C ARG A 119 2.57 18.88 0.94
N GLY A 120 2.11 20.11 1.15
CA GLY A 120 1.59 20.99 0.13
C GLY A 120 2.55 21.19 -1.03
N SER A 121 2.03 21.04 -2.25
CA SER A 121 2.55 21.74 -3.41
C SER A 121 2.32 23.24 -3.20
N THR A 122 3.30 23.94 -2.65
CA THR A 122 3.38 25.40 -2.85
C THR A 122 3.64 25.64 -4.33
N ARG A 123 2.56 25.84 -5.10
CA ARG A 123 2.60 26.50 -6.41
C ARG A 123 3.07 27.94 -6.18
N GLY A 124 4.36 28.18 -6.39
CA GLY A 124 4.88 29.54 -6.56
C GLY A 124 4.24 30.15 -7.81
N ARG A 125 3.39 31.15 -7.62
CA ARG A 125 2.78 31.95 -8.68
C ARG A 125 3.86 32.67 -9.50
N HIS A 126 3.67 32.65 -10.82
CA HIS A 126 4.25 33.55 -11.79
C HIS A 126 4.22 35.01 -11.33
N ARG A 127 5.34 35.72 -11.49
CA ARG A 127 5.36 37.17 -11.65
C ARG A 127 6.16 37.47 -12.92
N ILE A 128 5.44 37.68 -14.02
CA ILE A 128 5.96 38.31 -15.24
C ILE A 128 5.82 39.82 -15.00
N SER A 129 6.94 40.48 -14.73
CA SER A 129 7.02 41.93 -14.77
C SER A 129 7.31 42.33 -16.22
N GLY A 130 6.32 42.90 -16.89
CA GLY A 130 6.54 43.74 -18.07
C GLY A 130 6.94 45.14 -17.60
N SER A 131 8.01 45.67 -18.16
CA SER A 131 8.31 47.10 -18.12
C SER A 131 8.46 47.58 -19.56
N SER A 132 7.75 48.66 -19.82
CA SER A 132 7.65 49.44 -21.06
C SER A 132 8.98 50.01 -21.55
#